data_AF-A0A1V9Z8G1-F1
#
_entry.id   AF-A0A1V9Z8G1-F1
#
_cell.length_a   1.000
_cell.length_b   1.000
_cell.length_c   1.000
_cell.angle_alpha   90.00
_cell.angle_beta   90.00
_cell.angle_gamma   90.00
#
_symmetry.space_group_name_H-M   'P 1'
#
loop_
_entity.id
_entity.type
_entity.pdbx_description
1 polymer ?
#
loop_
_entity_poly.entity_id
_entity_poly.type
_entity_poly.pdbx_seq_one_letter_code
_entity_poly.pdbx_strand_id
1 'polypeptide(L)'
;MGLVPSMIHSPQLQRALLLGHDGEKKASLLEHWRAMTRSFASGCNCFCIENTEIAVWDVAGQESTSWDTCLTGADAIIWLLDAADKEGLRYARNALHTAFSPRSVAHRINCLVLVNTPDPLEGSLCAEIMDVLELDEIFGFWSVVACSVTTGDGLREGLVWLAHPYAHAPVEYQVSLAFEDGIDDNEDWIYLGHLPGTLYSDVSLTDD
;
A
#
# COMPACT_ATOMS: atom_id res chain seq x y z
N MET A 1 15.46 -36.29 0.23
CA MET A 1 15.69 -34.96 -0.36
C MET A 1 14.62 -34.73 -1.41
N GLY A 2 13.51 -34.10 -1.03
CA GLY A 2 12.47 -33.71 -1.99
C GLY A 2 12.88 -32.38 -2.61
N LEU A 3 13.01 -32.35 -3.93
CA LEU A 3 13.22 -31.11 -4.67
C LEU A 3 11.96 -30.26 -4.51
N VAL A 4 12.10 -29.09 -3.86
CA VAL A 4 11.07 -28.05 -3.86
C VAL A 4 10.87 -27.64 -5.33
N PRO A 5 9.65 -27.70 -5.89
CA PRO A 5 9.41 -27.22 -7.24
C PRO A 5 9.77 -25.73 -7.25
N SER A 6 10.77 -25.36 -8.03
CA SER A 6 11.02 -23.96 -8.39
C SER A 6 9.76 -23.46 -9.11
N MET A 7 8.86 -22.82 -8.37
CA MET A 7 7.73 -22.09 -8.93
C MET A 7 8.33 -20.95 -9.73
N ILE A 8 8.51 -21.17 -11.03
CA ILE A 8 8.64 -20.09 -12.00
C ILE A 8 7.28 -19.41 -11.98
N HIS A 9 7.12 -18.42 -11.09
CA HIS A 9 5.97 -17.54 -11.14
C HIS A 9 6.04 -16.82 -12.48
N SER A 10 5.05 -17.08 -13.35
CA SER A 10 4.77 -16.17 -14.45
C SER A 10 4.64 -14.76 -13.90
N PRO A 11 5.09 -13.71 -14.60
CA PRO A 11 4.91 -12.33 -14.15
C PRO A 11 3.41 -12.14 -13.86
N GLN A 12 3.10 -11.89 -12.59
CA GLN A 12 1.72 -11.72 -12.13
C GLN A 12 1.36 -10.26 -12.42
N LEU A 13 0.38 -10.05 -13.31
CA LEU A 13 -0.15 -8.72 -13.57
C LEU A 13 -1.06 -8.34 -12.40
N GLN A 14 -0.60 -7.40 -11.59
CA GLN A 14 -1.35 -6.82 -10.48
C GLN A 14 -2.07 -5.57 -10.95
N ARG A 15 -3.34 -5.45 -10.58
CA ARG A 15 -4.18 -4.31 -10.95
C ARG A 15 -4.40 -3.39 -9.77
N ALA A 16 -3.90 -2.16 -9.87
CA ALA A 16 -3.98 -1.18 -8.80
C ALA A 16 -4.81 0.05 -9.21
N LEU A 17 -5.63 0.57 -8.31
CA LEU A 17 -6.32 1.83 -8.50
C LEU A 17 -5.57 2.95 -7.79
N LEU A 18 -5.23 4.02 -8.49
CA LEU A 18 -4.66 5.22 -7.89
C LEU A 18 -5.76 6.22 -7.55
N LEU A 19 -5.90 6.48 -6.26
CA LEU A 19 -6.85 7.40 -5.65
C LEU A 19 -6.11 8.59 -5.03
N GLY A 20 -6.78 9.74 -4.98
CA GLY A 20 -6.23 10.96 -4.42
C GLY A 20 -7.03 12.18 -4.89
N HIS A 21 -7.15 13.18 -4.03
CA HIS A 21 -7.90 14.40 -4.34
C HIS A 21 -7.16 15.27 -5.38
N ASP A 22 -5.84 15.30 -5.30
CA ASP A 22 -4.99 16.14 -6.13
C ASP A 22 -4.55 15.41 -7.41
N GLY A 23 -5.18 15.79 -8.53
CA GLY A 23 -4.88 15.23 -9.84
C GLY A 23 -3.47 15.53 -10.34
N GLU A 24 -2.92 16.70 -9.98
CA GLU A 24 -1.57 17.10 -10.40
C GLU A 24 -0.52 16.25 -9.69
N LYS A 25 -0.66 16.05 -8.37
CA LYS A 25 0.26 15.20 -7.59
C LYS A 25 0.23 13.74 -8.03
N LYS A 26 -0.95 13.21 -8.37
CA LYS A 26 -1.08 11.85 -8.94
C LYS A 26 -0.36 11.74 -10.29
N ALA A 27 -0.51 12.74 -11.16
CA ALA A 27 0.20 12.76 -12.43
C ALA A 27 1.73 12.80 -12.24
N SER A 28 2.22 13.62 -11.30
CA SER A 28 3.65 13.69 -10.94
C SER A 28 4.17 12.37 -10.38
N LEU A 29 3.42 11.70 -9.51
CA LEU A 29 3.76 10.36 -9.02
C LEU A 29 3.90 9.36 -10.17
N LEU A 30 2.92 9.31 -11.09
CA LEU A 30 2.97 8.41 -12.24
C LEU A 30 4.16 8.69 -13.16
N GLU A 31 4.53 9.96 -13.32
CA GLU A 31 5.73 10.36 -14.07
C GLU A 31 7.01 9.83 -13.43
N HIS A 32 7.16 9.97 -12.11
CA HIS A 32 8.29 9.41 -11.38
C HIS A 32 8.37 7.88 -11.58
N TRP A 33 7.25 7.17 -11.43
CA TRP A 33 7.19 5.72 -11.66
C TRP A 33 7.54 5.31 -13.09
N ARG A 34 7.14 6.09 -14.09
CA ARG A 34 7.54 5.86 -15.50
C ARG A 34 9.04 6.05 -15.70
N ALA A 35 9.66 6.98 -14.97
CA ALA A 35 11.09 7.24 -15.07
C ALA A 35 11.93 6.15 -14.37
N MET A 36 11.45 5.59 -13.25
CA MET A 36 12.19 4.56 -12.48
C MET A 36 11.96 3.12 -12.95
N THR A 37 10.86 2.85 -13.66
CA THR A 37 10.54 1.49 -14.13
C THR A 37 10.49 1.41 -15.65
N ARG A 38 10.59 0.19 -16.18
CA ARG A 38 10.34 -0.04 -17.60
C ARG A 38 8.84 0.02 -17.86
N SER A 39 8.37 1.16 -18.39
CA SER A 39 6.97 1.30 -18.81
C SER A 39 6.70 0.59 -20.14
N PHE A 40 5.58 -0.13 -20.24
CA PHE A 40 5.15 -0.79 -21.47
C PHE A 40 4.15 0.08 -22.25
N ALA A 41 4.51 0.41 -23.50
CA ALA A 41 3.71 1.12 -24.51
C ALA A 41 3.11 2.48 -24.09
N SER A 42 3.16 3.47 -24.99
CA SER A 42 2.61 4.81 -24.73
C SER A 42 1.10 4.73 -24.48
N GLY A 43 0.66 5.03 -23.25
CA GLY A 43 -0.76 5.12 -22.88
C GLY A 43 -1.23 4.15 -21.79
N CYS A 44 -0.41 3.18 -21.37
CA CYS A 44 -0.67 2.41 -20.14
C CYS A 44 0.21 2.91 -18.98
N ASN A 45 -0.37 3.06 -17.78
CA ASN A 45 0.40 3.17 -16.54
C ASN A 45 0.79 1.77 -16.04
N CYS A 46 1.52 1.05 -16.88
CA CYS A 46 2.03 -0.29 -16.59
C CYS A 46 3.49 -0.15 -16.13
N PHE A 47 3.79 -0.59 -14.92
CA PHE A 47 5.11 -0.49 -14.27
C PHE A 47 5.65 -1.89 -13.97
N CYS A 48 6.94 -2.11 -14.18
CA CYS A 48 7.57 -3.41 -13.91
C CYS A 48 8.65 -3.24 -12.84
N ILE A 49 8.49 -3.95 -11.72
CA ILE A 49 9.44 -3.97 -10.60
C ILE A 49 9.56 -5.38 -10.05
N GLU A 50 10.79 -5.85 -9.82
CA GLU A 50 11.09 -7.16 -9.20
C GLU A 50 10.34 -8.37 -9.81
N ASN A 51 10.17 -8.37 -11.13
CA ASN A 51 9.42 -9.38 -11.92
C ASN A 51 7.89 -9.37 -11.76
N THR A 52 7.35 -8.37 -11.07
CA THR A 52 5.91 -8.10 -10.99
C THR A 52 5.55 -6.96 -11.95
N GLU A 53 4.47 -7.15 -12.71
CA GLU A 53 3.88 -6.10 -13.54
C GLU A 53 2.69 -5.49 -12.80
N ILE A 54 2.69 -4.18 -12.61
CA ILE A 54 1.64 -3.44 -11.93
C ILE A 54 1.00 -2.49 -12.93
N ALA A 55 -0.27 -2.73 -13.27
CA ALA A 55 -1.07 -1.80 -14.04
C ALA A 55 -1.86 -0.87 -13.10
N VAL A 56 -1.72 0.44 -13.28
CA VAL A 56 -2.30 1.46 -12.40
C VAL A 56 -3.39 2.26 -13.12
N TRP A 57 -4.63 2.17 -12.68
CA TRP A 57 -5.70 3.01 -13.19
C TRP A 57 -5.83 4.27 -12.35
N ASP A 58 -5.58 5.42 -12.96
CA ASP A 58 -5.80 6.71 -12.30
C ASP A 58 -7.31 7.01 -12.26
N VAL A 59 -7.86 7.10 -11.06
CA VAL A 59 -9.26 7.44 -10.82
C VAL A 59 -9.33 8.93 -10.47
N ALA A 60 -9.91 9.74 -11.34
CA ALA A 60 -10.08 11.18 -11.13
C ALA A 60 -10.90 11.49 -9.85
N GLY A 61 -10.54 12.58 -9.16
CA GLY A 61 -11.00 12.90 -7.81
C GLY A 61 -12.48 13.28 -7.66
N GLN A 62 -12.98 12.99 -6.45
CA GLN A 62 -14.32 13.12 -5.87
C GLN A 62 -15.45 12.34 -6.56
N GLU A 63 -16.06 11.45 -5.78
CA GLU A 63 -17.28 10.68 -6.05
C GLU A 63 -17.09 9.39 -6.88
N SER A 64 -16.50 8.38 -6.25
CA SER A 64 -16.78 6.98 -6.59
C SER A 64 -18.20 6.62 -6.16
N THR A 65 -19.20 7.06 -6.94
CA THR A 65 -20.60 6.66 -6.75
C THR A 65 -20.83 5.15 -6.93
N SER A 66 -19.80 4.37 -7.24
CA SER A 66 -19.82 2.91 -7.21
C SER A 66 -18.42 2.32 -6.95
N TRP A 67 -17.98 2.36 -5.68
CA TRP A 67 -16.80 1.59 -5.23
C TRP A 67 -16.84 0.15 -5.72
N ASP A 68 -18.03 -0.46 -5.71
CA ASP A 68 -18.26 -1.83 -6.18
C ASP A 68 -17.79 -2.03 -7.63
N THR A 69 -18.01 -1.04 -8.50
CA THR A 69 -17.59 -1.09 -9.91
C THR A 69 -16.09 -0.85 -10.06
N CYS A 70 -15.54 0.12 -9.31
CA CYS A 70 -14.12 0.46 -9.39
C CYS A 70 -13.23 -0.68 -8.86
N LEU A 71 -13.63 -1.31 -7.76
CA LEU A 71 -12.88 -2.36 -7.08
C LEU A 71 -13.05 -3.74 -7.71
N THR A 72 -14.00 -3.90 -8.63
CA THR A 72 -14.19 -5.17 -9.35
C THR A 72 -12.92 -5.50 -10.15
N GLY A 73 -12.20 -6.53 -9.69
CA GLY A 73 -10.93 -6.94 -10.29
C GLY A 73 -9.73 -6.04 -9.92
N ALA A 74 -9.84 -5.16 -8.92
CA ALA A 74 -8.66 -4.52 -8.35
C ALA A 74 -7.96 -5.49 -7.40
N ASP A 75 -6.66 -5.62 -7.52
CA ASP A 75 -5.82 -6.40 -6.59
C ASP A 75 -5.24 -5.49 -5.49
N ALA A 76 -5.14 -4.18 -5.77
CA ALA A 76 -4.69 -3.17 -4.81
C ALA A 76 -5.34 -1.80 -5.02
N ILE A 77 -5.32 -1.01 -3.96
CA ILE A 77 -5.60 0.43 -3.95
C ILE A 77 -4.31 1.14 -3.55
N ILE A 78 -4.03 2.25 -4.22
CA ILE A 78 -2.96 3.18 -3.92
C ILE A 78 -3.62 4.52 -3.59
N TRP A 79 -3.51 4.97 -2.35
CA TRP A 79 -4.08 6.23 -1.91
C TRP A 79 -2.98 7.27 -1.73
N LEU A 80 -2.93 8.25 -2.61
CA LEU A 80 -2.04 9.40 -2.45
C LEU A 80 -2.74 10.46 -1.59
N LEU A 81 -2.16 10.72 -0.42
CA LEU A 81 -2.61 11.71 0.56
C LEU A 81 -1.55 12.80 0.68
N ASP A 82 -1.96 13.97 1.14
CA ASP A 82 -1.04 15.04 1.52
C ASP A 82 -1.05 15.17 3.05
N ALA A 83 0.12 15.08 3.67
CA ALA A 83 0.24 15.21 5.12
C ALA A 83 -0.28 16.57 5.63
N ALA A 84 -0.22 17.62 4.80
CA ALA A 84 -0.70 18.95 5.16
C ALA A 84 -2.24 19.07 5.06
N ASP A 85 -2.93 18.18 4.33
CA ASP A 85 -4.37 18.25 4.09
C ASP A 85 -5.17 17.40 5.09
N LYS A 86 -5.44 17.99 6.26
CA LYS A 86 -6.23 17.35 7.33
C LYS A 86 -7.66 17.03 6.92
N GLU A 87 -8.26 17.78 6.01
CA GLU A 87 -9.61 17.51 5.52
C GLU A 87 -9.60 16.32 4.56
N GLY A 88 -8.59 16.26 3.68
CA GLY A 88 -8.32 15.12 2.81
C GLY A 88 -8.11 13.82 3.58
N LEU A 89 -7.38 13.85 4.69
CA LEU A 89 -7.19 12.68 5.57
C LEU A 89 -8.53 12.16 6.14
N ARG A 90 -9.39 13.05 6.64
CA ARG A 90 -10.71 12.66 7.17
C ARG A 90 -11.63 12.11 6.09
N TYR A 91 -11.59 12.68 4.89
CA TYR A 91 -12.31 12.16 3.74
C TYR A 91 -11.81 10.76 3.36
N ALA A 92 -10.49 10.61 3.28
CA ALA A 92 -9.85 9.34 2.95
C ALA A 92 -10.20 8.23 3.93
N ARG A 93 -10.21 8.50 5.24
CA ARG A 93 -10.70 7.55 6.25
C ARG A 93 -12.10 7.03 5.91
N ASN A 94 -13.08 7.92 5.78
CA ASN A 94 -14.47 7.51 5.52
C ASN A 94 -14.60 6.74 4.20
N ALA A 95 -13.84 7.16 3.19
CA ALA A 95 -13.87 6.58 1.86
C ALA A 95 -13.19 5.20 1.82
N LEU A 96 -12.06 5.02 2.51
CA LEU A 96 -11.40 3.73 2.73
C LEU A 96 -12.33 2.74 3.43
N HIS A 97 -12.94 3.14 4.55
CA HIS A 97 -13.85 2.28 5.30
C HIS A 97 -15.09 1.88 4.49
N THR A 98 -15.58 2.78 3.62
CA THR A 98 -16.66 2.46 2.69
C THR A 98 -16.18 1.47 1.62
N ALA A 99 -15.01 1.73 1.03
CA ALA A 99 -14.40 0.91 -0.01
C ALA A 99 -14.12 -0.52 0.48
N PHE A 100 -13.56 -0.68 1.68
CA PHE A 100 -13.25 -1.97 2.30
C PHE A 100 -14.44 -2.64 2.99
N SER A 101 -15.65 -2.07 2.87
CA SER A 101 -16.84 -2.70 3.42
C SER A 101 -17.13 -4.05 2.74
N PRO A 102 -17.75 -5.02 3.44
CA PRO A 102 -18.06 -6.34 2.87
C PRO A 102 -18.96 -6.31 1.62
N ARG A 103 -19.59 -5.16 1.33
CA ARG A 103 -20.42 -4.96 0.13
C ARG A 103 -19.59 -4.67 -1.12
N SER A 104 -18.45 -3.99 -0.95
CA SER A 104 -17.66 -3.44 -2.05
C SER A 104 -16.43 -4.26 -2.40
N VAL A 105 -15.95 -5.09 -1.48
CA VAL A 105 -14.75 -5.92 -1.67
C VAL A 105 -15.11 -7.39 -1.47
N ALA A 106 -15.09 -8.15 -2.57
CA ALA A 106 -15.43 -9.59 -2.57
C ALA A 106 -14.26 -10.49 -2.11
N HIS A 107 -13.04 -9.97 -2.10
CA HIS A 107 -11.79 -10.69 -1.76
C HIS A 107 -10.78 -9.72 -1.15
N ARG A 108 -9.79 -10.18 -0.38
CA ARG A 108 -8.75 -9.29 0.17
C ARG A 108 -8.06 -8.51 -0.95
N ILE A 109 -7.93 -7.19 -0.78
CA ILE A 109 -7.16 -6.30 -1.65
C ILE A 109 -6.13 -5.56 -0.80
N ASN A 110 -4.99 -5.21 -1.40
CA ASN A 110 -3.93 -4.50 -0.71
C ASN A 110 -4.18 -2.99 -0.71
N CYS A 111 -3.81 -2.28 0.36
CA CYS A 111 -3.97 -0.84 0.49
C CYS A 111 -2.63 -0.16 0.75
N LEU A 112 -2.03 0.43 -0.28
CA LEU A 112 -0.86 1.29 -0.11
C LEU A 112 -1.32 2.74 0.12
N VAL A 113 -0.96 3.33 1.24
CA VAL A 113 -1.14 4.75 1.51
C VAL A 113 0.19 5.46 1.28
N LEU A 114 0.24 6.31 0.27
CA LEU A 114 1.37 7.18 0.00
C LEU A 114 1.10 8.54 0.61
N VAL A 115 1.91 8.93 1.58
CA VAL A 115 1.78 10.21 2.27
C VAL A 115 2.77 11.18 1.67
N ASN A 116 2.28 12.09 0.83
CA ASN A 116 3.07 13.18 0.30
C ASN A 116 3.42 14.18 1.41
N THR A 117 4.70 14.43 1.58
CA THR A 117 5.27 15.39 2.52
C THR A 117 6.41 16.17 1.84
N PRO A 118 6.55 17.48 2.10
CA PRO A 118 7.69 18.26 1.59
C PRO A 118 9.01 17.97 2.35
N ASP A 119 8.90 17.48 3.60
CA ASP A 119 10.03 17.17 4.48
C ASP A 119 10.05 15.68 4.81
N PRO A 120 11.21 15.08 5.16
CA PRO A 120 11.28 13.70 5.61
C PRO A 120 10.30 13.46 6.77
N LEU A 121 9.43 12.46 6.61
CA LEU A 121 8.47 12.07 7.63
C LEU A 121 9.20 11.49 8.83
N GLU A 122 8.98 12.08 10.01
CA GLU A 122 9.33 11.46 11.28
C GLU A 122 8.40 10.26 11.54
N GLY A 123 8.91 9.18 12.14
CA GLY A 123 8.11 7.97 12.43
C GLY A 123 6.85 8.24 13.28
N SER A 124 6.85 9.32 14.07
CA SER A 124 5.70 9.81 14.84
C SER A 124 4.50 10.19 13.95
N LEU A 125 4.74 10.77 12.78
CA LEU A 125 3.69 11.26 11.89
C LEU A 125 3.08 10.10 11.05
N CYS A 126 3.85 9.05 10.76
CA CYS A 126 3.28 7.82 10.19
C CYS A 126 2.28 7.17 11.15
N ALA A 127 2.62 7.07 12.44
CA ALA A 127 1.71 6.54 13.46
C ALA A 127 0.44 7.40 13.59
N GLU A 128 0.58 8.74 13.59
CA GLU A 128 -0.58 9.65 13.60
C GLU A 128 -1.50 9.43 12.40
N ILE A 129 -0.94 9.25 11.19
CA ILE A 129 -1.75 9.03 9.98
C ILE A 129 -2.44 7.67 10.03
N MET A 130 -1.78 6.63 10.52
CA MET A 130 -2.40 5.32 10.73
C MET A 130 -3.60 5.41 11.66
N ASP A 131 -3.44 6.10 12.80
CA ASP A 131 -4.51 6.30 13.78
C ASP A 131 -5.66 7.14 13.21
N VAL A 132 -5.35 8.22 12.46
CA VAL A 132 -6.35 9.08 11.83
C VAL A 132 -7.16 8.35 10.76
N LEU A 133 -6.53 7.43 10.05
CA LEU A 133 -7.17 6.64 8.99
C LEU A 133 -7.86 5.36 9.52
N GLU A 134 -7.66 5.01 10.79
CA GLU A 134 -8.23 3.81 11.43
C GLU A 134 -7.94 2.57 10.56
N LEU A 135 -6.68 2.42 10.11
CA LEU A 135 -6.28 1.36 9.18
C LEU A 135 -6.31 -0.04 9.82
N ASP A 136 -6.25 -0.13 11.14
CA ASP A 136 -6.41 -1.36 11.89
C ASP A 136 -7.81 -1.97 11.75
N GLU A 137 -8.81 -1.15 11.43
CA GLU A 137 -10.20 -1.60 11.25
C GLU A 137 -10.53 -2.06 9.81
N ILE A 138 -9.65 -1.80 8.83
CA ILE A 138 -9.91 -2.20 7.43
C ILE A 138 -9.47 -3.64 7.13
N PHE A 139 -10.25 -4.33 6.30
CA PHE A 139 -9.98 -5.72 5.93
C PHE A 139 -8.96 -5.82 4.79
N GLY A 140 -7.72 -6.21 5.10
CA GLY A 140 -6.70 -6.44 4.06
C GLY A 140 -5.28 -6.27 4.59
N PHE A 141 -4.33 -6.19 3.66
CA PHE A 141 -2.97 -5.75 3.97
C PHE A 141 -2.87 -4.27 3.64
N TRP A 142 -2.17 -3.52 4.47
CA TRP A 142 -1.93 -2.12 4.22
C TRP A 142 -0.50 -1.73 4.57
N SER A 143 -0.03 -0.65 3.96
CA SER A 143 1.23 -0.01 4.33
C SER A 143 1.11 1.48 4.13
N VAL A 144 1.80 2.22 4.99
CA VAL A 144 1.91 3.68 4.91
C VAL A 144 3.35 4.00 4.57
N VAL A 145 3.56 4.65 3.43
CA VAL A 145 4.88 5.05 2.96
C VAL A 145 4.91 6.56 2.80
N ALA A 146 5.85 7.16 3.54
CA ALA A 146 6.25 8.53 3.35
C ALA A 146 6.83 8.74 1.96
N CYS A 147 6.38 9.77 1.24
CA CYS A 147 6.95 10.10 -0.07
C CYS A 147 6.97 11.59 -0.35
N SER A 148 7.77 11.99 -1.34
CA SER A 148 7.72 13.31 -1.95
C SER A 148 7.47 13.16 -3.44
N VAL A 149 6.31 13.63 -3.91
CA VAL A 149 6.00 13.61 -5.35
C VAL A 149 6.82 14.62 -6.15
N THR A 150 7.58 15.49 -5.48
CA THR A 150 8.46 16.47 -6.11
C THR A 150 9.87 15.92 -6.32
N THR A 151 10.41 15.19 -5.35
CA THR A 151 11.77 14.61 -5.44
C THR A 151 11.77 13.17 -5.92
N GLY A 152 10.66 12.45 -5.72
CA GLY A 152 10.52 11.03 -6.01
C GLY A 152 10.86 10.11 -4.84
N ASP A 153 11.32 10.66 -3.71
CA ASP A 153 11.69 9.88 -2.52
C ASP A 153 10.47 9.10 -1.98
N GLY A 154 10.69 7.86 -1.54
CA GLY A 154 9.63 6.99 -1.00
C GLY A 154 8.72 6.33 -2.04
N LEU A 155 8.70 6.83 -3.28
CA LEU A 155 7.81 6.30 -4.33
C LEU A 155 8.24 4.91 -4.80
N ARG A 156 9.55 4.59 -4.77
CA ARG A 156 10.04 3.28 -5.18
C ARG A 156 9.68 2.23 -4.14
N GLU A 157 9.82 2.58 -2.87
CA GLU A 157 9.52 1.75 -1.70
C GLU A 157 8.06 1.32 -1.71
N GLY A 158 7.15 2.24 -2.04
CA GLY A 158 5.73 1.92 -2.25
C GLY A 158 5.50 0.89 -3.37
N LEU A 159 6.18 1.03 -4.51
CA LEU A 159 6.08 0.04 -5.60
C LEU A 159 6.66 -1.32 -5.22
N VAL A 160 7.79 -1.35 -4.50
CA VAL A 160 8.39 -2.59 -4.00
C VAL A 160 7.42 -3.29 -3.04
N TRP A 161 6.80 -2.54 -2.14
CA TRP A 161 5.80 -3.09 -1.22
C TRP A 161 4.61 -3.72 -1.98
N LEU A 162 4.11 -3.06 -3.02
CA LEU A 162 3.01 -3.60 -3.83
C LEU A 162 3.39 -4.88 -4.57
N ALA A 163 4.62 -4.96 -5.08
CA ALA A 163 5.15 -6.13 -5.78
C ALA A 163 5.54 -7.28 -4.85
N HIS A 164 5.61 -7.02 -3.54
CA HIS A 164 6.14 -7.98 -2.59
C HIS A 164 5.24 -9.23 -2.49
N PRO A 165 5.81 -10.46 -2.52
CA PRO A 165 5.04 -11.71 -2.43
C PRO A 165 4.11 -11.81 -1.21
N TYR A 166 4.48 -11.17 -0.09
CA TYR A 166 3.67 -11.11 1.13
C TYR A 166 2.29 -10.48 0.92
N ALA A 167 2.20 -9.48 0.03
CA ALA A 167 0.94 -8.85 -0.34
C ALA A 167 -0.04 -9.84 -1.02
N HIS A 168 0.46 -11.02 -1.43
CA HIS A 168 -0.27 -12.07 -2.15
C HIS A 168 -0.20 -13.44 -1.47
N ALA A 169 0.49 -13.56 -0.32
CA ALA A 169 0.72 -14.85 0.32
C ALA A 169 -0.53 -15.36 1.07
N PRO A 170 -0.82 -16.67 1.05
CA PRO A 170 -1.82 -17.27 1.92
C PRO A 170 -1.48 -17.04 3.40
N VAL A 171 -2.49 -16.78 4.23
CA VAL A 171 -2.35 -16.45 5.67
C VAL A 171 -1.45 -17.44 6.43
N GLU A 172 -1.52 -18.73 6.07
CA GLU A 172 -0.75 -19.80 6.70
C GLU A 172 0.77 -19.70 6.45
N TYR A 173 1.21 -19.09 5.36
CA TYR A 173 2.62 -18.91 5.00
C TYR A 173 3.24 -17.64 5.62
N GLN A 174 2.39 -16.72 6.08
CA GLN A 174 2.79 -15.42 6.61
C GLN A 174 3.22 -15.51 8.08
N VAL A 175 2.60 -16.42 8.86
CA VAL A 175 2.95 -16.64 10.26
C VAL A 175 4.37 -17.20 10.38
N SER A 176 4.79 -18.11 9.51
CA SER A 176 6.14 -18.71 9.56
C SER A 176 7.25 -17.70 9.24
N LEU A 177 7.03 -16.79 8.29
CA LEU A 177 8.07 -15.86 7.82
C LEU A 177 8.30 -14.67 8.76
N ALA A 178 7.29 -14.29 9.55
CA ALA A 178 7.43 -13.27 10.60
C ALA A 178 8.31 -13.70 11.79
N PHE A 179 8.60 -15.00 11.94
CA PHE A 179 9.44 -15.53 13.02
C PHE A 179 10.89 -15.85 12.61
N GLU A 180 11.22 -15.81 11.32
CA GLU A 180 12.53 -16.26 10.82
C GLU A 180 13.52 -15.10 10.55
N ASP A 181 13.06 -13.89 10.27
CA ASP A 181 13.92 -12.70 10.17
C ASP A 181 13.85 -11.90 11.48
N GLY A 182 14.90 -11.99 12.30
CA GLY A 182 15.11 -11.07 13.40
C GLY A 182 15.31 -9.66 12.83
N ILE A 183 14.29 -8.82 12.98
CA ILE A 183 14.31 -7.42 12.55
C ILE A 183 15.44 -6.71 13.32
N ASP A 184 16.44 -6.21 12.58
CA ASP A 184 17.52 -5.39 13.11
C ASP A 184 16.99 -3.99 13.39
N ASP A 185 16.92 -3.60 14.67
CA ASP A 185 16.28 -2.37 15.16
C ASP A 185 16.99 -1.06 14.74
N ASN A 186 18.04 -1.10 13.90
CA ASN A 186 18.96 0.03 13.76
C ASN A 186 19.12 0.67 12.37
N GLU A 187 18.52 0.18 11.30
CA GLU A 187 18.60 0.89 10.00
C GLU A 187 17.28 0.88 9.21
N ASP A 188 16.95 2.08 8.72
CA ASP A 188 16.04 2.43 7.63
C ASP A 188 14.53 2.55 7.91
N TRP A 189 14.06 3.77 7.69
CA TRP A 189 12.72 4.30 7.95
C TRP A 189 11.67 3.81 6.95
N ILE A 190 11.84 2.58 6.46
CA ILE A 190 10.86 1.90 5.64
C ILE A 190 9.92 1.21 6.63
N TYR A 191 8.87 1.92 7.02
CA TYR A 191 7.77 1.36 7.80
C TYR A 191 7.18 0.16 7.01
N LEU A 192 7.60 -1.06 7.36
CA LEU A 192 7.01 -2.30 6.88
C LEU A 192 5.69 -2.46 7.64
N GLY A 193 4.65 -1.81 7.11
CA GLY A 193 3.28 -1.86 7.63
C GLY A 193 2.86 -3.28 8.00
N HIS A 194 2.28 -3.40 9.19
CA HIS A 194 1.87 -4.62 9.86
C HIS A 194 1.38 -5.74 8.92
N LEU A 195 2.03 -6.90 9.02
CA LEU A 195 1.44 -8.17 8.62
C LEU A 195 0.18 -8.41 9.50
N PRO A 196 -0.99 -8.77 8.93
CA PRO A 196 -2.22 -9.00 9.68
C PRO A 196 -2.08 -10.24 10.56
N GLY A 197 -2.05 -10.04 11.89
CA GLY A 197 -2.01 -11.11 12.88
C GLY A 197 -1.48 -10.74 14.27
N THR A 198 -0.81 -9.59 14.45
CA THR A 198 -0.34 -9.16 15.76
C THR A 198 -1.37 -8.29 16.48
N LEU A 199 -2.41 -8.95 16.99
CA LEU A 199 -3.12 -8.45 18.17
C LEU A 199 -2.08 -8.36 19.30
N TYR A 200 -1.61 -7.16 19.63
CA TYR A 200 -1.20 -6.89 21.01
C TYR A 200 -2.48 -6.62 21.81
N SER A 201 -3.19 -7.70 22.14
CA SER A 201 -3.98 -7.71 23.36
C SER A 201 -3.02 -7.95 24.52
N ASP A 202 -2.76 -6.90 25.28
CA ASP A 202 -2.44 -6.88 26.71
C ASP A 202 -1.93 -8.19 27.35
N VAL A 203 -0.65 -8.19 27.74
CA VAL A 203 -0.22 -8.85 28.97
C VAL A 203 0.38 -7.78 29.87
N SER A 204 -0.50 -7.18 30.68
CA SER A 204 -0.22 -6.80 32.06
C SER A 204 1.01 -7.51 32.64
N LEU A 205 2.12 -6.77 32.76
CA LEU A 205 3.13 -7.04 33.76
C LEU A 205 2.80 -6.16 34.97
N THR A 206 1.98 -6.73 35.85
CA THR A 206 2.20 -6.57 37.29
C THR A 206 3.54 -7.20 37.69
N ASP A 207 4.02 -6.80 38.86
CA ASP A 207 5.28 -7.13 39.55
C ASP A 207 6.43 -6.18 39.17
N ASP A 208 6.91 -5.30 40.04
CA ASP A 208 7.13 -5.38 41.51
C ASP A 208 6.87 -4.03 42.21
#